data_AF-A0A7G2CFL1-F1
#
_entry.id   AF-A0A7G2CFL1-F1
#
_cell.length_a   1.000
_cell.length_b   1.000
_cell.length_c   1.000
_cell.angle_alpha   90.00
_cell.angle_beta   90.00
_cell.angle_gamma   90.00
#
_symmetry.space_group_name_H-M   'P 1'
#
loop_
_entity.id
_entity.type
_entity.pdbx_description
1 polymer ?
#
loop_
_entity_poly.entity_id
_entity_poly.type
_entity_poly.pdbx_seq_one_letter_code
_entity_poly.pdbx_strand_id
1 'polypeptide(L)'
;MWFQVAVQSSFQLIVQLGLLSFGYRIFPTSQPTTDKNAPSGVVYFSEEHICIVFNVFVWLQVFNFLNARLLNENEHFFDNWRDSKVLCVIVTGIAVLQVFIVQCGGKFMSTVPLSFSQWVLCILIGSLSLAVGAGSRWYYWGKGRGGNRLGCFTPVFHLVARLLPKVKH
;
A
#
# COMPACT_ATOMS: atom_id res chain seq x y z
N MET A 1 -6.25 -12.85 12.00
CA MET A 1 -5.79 -11.43 11.97
C MET A 1 -4.37 -11.30 11.40
N TRP A 2 -3.34 -11.96 11.95
CA TRP A 2 -1.95 -11.85 11.45
C TRP A 2 -1.77 -12.24 9.97
N PHE A 3 -2.58 -13.16 9.41
CA PHE A 3 -2.38 -13.58 8.03
C PHE A 3 -2.73 -12.47 7.04
N GLN A 4 -3.83 -11.76 7.29
CA GLN A 4 -4.19 -10.62 6.45
C GLN A 4 -3.18 -9.50 6.59
N VAL A 5 -2.68 -9.25 7.81
CA VAL A 5 -1.60 -8.30 8.04
C VAL A 5 -0.34 -8.70 7.26
N ALA A 6 0.04 -9.98 7.28
CA ALA A 6 1.22 -10.50 6.58
C ALA A 6 1.07 -10.41 5.05
N VAL A 7 -0.05 -10.84 4.48
CA VAL A 7 -0.26 -10.78 3.02
C VAL A 7 -0.29 -9.34 2.54
N GLN A 8 -0.96 -8.47 3.27
CA GLN A 8 -1.10 -7.08 2.89
C GLN A 8 0.22 -6.30 3.02
N SER A 9 1.00 -6.56 4.07
CA SER A 9 2.33 -5.94 4.23
C SER A 9 3.34 -6.50 3.22
N SER A 10 3.33 -7.81 2.94
CA SER A 10 4.14 -8.40 1.88
C SER A 10 3.79 -7.81 0.52
N PHE A 11 2.49 -7.67 0.21
CA PHE A 11 2.04 -7.06 -1.05
C PHE A 11 2.52 -5.62 -1.18
N GLN A 12 2.31 -4.78 -0.15
CA GLN A 12 2.76 -3.39 -0.19
C GLN A 12 4.27 -3.26 -0.35
N LEU A 13 5.04 -4.08 0.34
CA LEU A 13 6.50 -4.10 0.25
C LEU A 13 6.93 -4.49 -1.17
N ILE A 14 6.36 -5.57 -1.73
CA ILE A 14 6.66 -6.04 -3.08
C ILE A 14 6.31 -4.96 -4.13
N VAL A 15 5.15 -4.32 -4.02
CA VAL A 15 4.76 -3.25 -4.95
C VAL A 15 5.69 -2.05 -4.81
N GLN A 16 6.05 -1.64 -3.60
CA GLN A 16 6.93 -0.49 -3.39
C GLN A 16 8.35 -0.75 -3.90
N LEU A 17 8.93 -1.91 -3.59
CA LEU A 17 10.24 -2.31 -4.12
C LEU A 17 10.22 -2.57 -5.62
N GLY A 18 9.10 -3.10 -6.14
CA GLY A 18 8.88 -3.29 -7.56
C GLY A 18 8.83 -1.95 -8.29
N LEU A 19 8.11 -0.96 -7.76
CA LEU A 19 8.04 0.38 -8.32
C LEU A 19 9.39 1.11 -8.22
N LEU A 20 10.14 0.88 -7.14
CA LEU A 20 11.47 1.48 -6.95
C LEU A 20 12.50 0.84 -7.89
N SER A 21 12.42 -0.48 -8.14
CA SER A 21 13.34 -1.21 -9.02
C SER A 21 12.99 -1.08 -10.51
N PHE A 22 11.70 -1.13 -10.83
CA PHE A 22 11.19 -1.21 -12.22
C PHE A 22 10.33 -0.02 -12.65
N GLY A 23 10.15 1.00 -11.81
CA GLY A 23 9.34 2.17 -12.19
C GLY A 23 9.85 2.87 -13.45
N TYR A 24 11.17 2.83 -13.71
CA TYR A 24 11.76 3.29 -14.98
C TYR A 24 11.26 2.53 -16.23
N ARG A 25 10.82 1.27 -16.08
CA ARG A 25 10.26 0.46 -17.18
C ARG A 25 8.74 0.65 -17.33
N ILE A 26 8.04 0.94 -16.24
CA ILE A 26 6.57 1.02 -16.18
C ILE A 26 6.08 2.40 -16.62
N PHE A 27 6.84 3.45 -16.32
CA PHE A 27 6.54 4.82 -16.73
C PHE A 27 7.55 5.25 -17.79
N PRO A 28 7.15 5.33 -19.08
CA PRO A 28 7.96 5.92 -20.13
C PRO A 28 7.95 7.43 -19.91
N THR A 29 8.63 7.90 -18.88
CA THR A 29 8.88 9.31 -18.68
C THR A 29 10.34 9.65 -18.81
N SER A 30 10.54 10.91 -19.20
CA SER A 30 11.74 11.54 -19.73
C SER A 30 13.00 10.90 -19.19
N GLN A 31 13.87 10.46 -20.11
CA GLN A 31 15.11 9.76 -19.83
C GLN A 31 15.82 10.32 -18.60
N PRO A 32 16.56 9.48 -17.83
CA PRO A 32 17.52 10.00 -16.85
C PRO A 32 18.28 11.12 -17.54
N THR A 33 18.27 12.31 -16.95
CA THR A 33 19.02 13.43 -17.48
C THR A 33 20.47 13.01 -17.42
N THR A 34 20.98 12.46 -18.52
CA THR A 34 22.40 12.31 -18.79
C THR A 34 22.89 13.73 -18.96
N ASP A 35 23.11 14.40 -17.84
CA ASP A 35 23.83 15.66 -17.83
C ASP A 35 25.18 15.35 -18.47
N LYS A 36 25.45 15.99 -19.62
CA LYS A 36 26.68 15.76 -20.40
C LYS A 36 27.94 16.17 -19.61
N ASN A 37 27.76 16.86 -18.49
CA ASN A 37 28.82 17.27 -17.57
C ASN A 37 28.90 16.41 -16.29
N ALA A 38 28.00 15.44 -16.08
CA ALA A 38 28.07 14.54 -14.94
C ALA A 38 29.08 13.41 -15.20
N PRO A 39 29.85 12.98 -14.19
CA PRO A 39 30.79 11.88 -14.33
C PRO A 39 30.08 10.62 -14.83
N SER A 40 30.57 10.07 -15.95
CA SER A 40 30.01 8.90 -16.64
C SER A 40 29.84 7.72 -15.68
N GLY A 41 28.61 7.45 -15.24
CA GLY A 41 28.29 6.31 -14.37
C GLY A 41 27.22 6.57 -13.32
N VAL A 42 26.84 7.83 -13.07
CA VAL A 42 25.80 8.15 -12.06
C VAL A 42 24.43 8.23 -12.71
N VAL A 43 23.63 7.16 -12.57
CA VAL A 43 22.22 7.16 -12.97
C VAL A 43 21.42 7.86 -11.87
N TYR A 44 21.10 9.14 -12.08
CA TYR A 44 20.19 9.86 -11.19
C TYR A 44 18.76 9.37 -11.42
N PHE A 45 18.08 8.97 -10.34
CA PHE A 45 16.64 8.77 -10.38
C PHE A 45 15.97 10.11 -10.64
N SER A 46 15.14 10.18 -11.68
CA SER A 46 14.37 11.39 -11.99
C SER A 46 13.46 11.74 -10.81
N GLU A 47 13.34 13.02 -10.46
CA GLU A 47 12.41 13.52 -9.43
C GLU A 47 10.98 13.02 -9.71
N GLU A 48 10.64 12.83 -10.98
CA GLU A 48 9.39 12.25 -11.42
C GLU A 48 9.15 10.81 -10.95
N HIS A 49 10.19 9.97 -11.02
CA HIS A 49 10.08 8.57 -10.59
C HIS A 49 9.88 8.49 -9.09
N ILE A 50 10.61 9.29 -8.31
CA ILE A 50 10.47 9.37 -6.85
C ILE A 50 9.07 9.90 -6.48
N CYS A 51 8.57 10.91 -7.20
CA CYS A 51 7.23 11.46 -6.99
C CYS A 51 6.13 10.42 -7.27
N ILE A 52 6.27 9.62 -8.33
CA ILE A 52 5.32 8.53 -8.64
C ILE A 52 5.36 7.43 -7.56
N VAL A 53 6.56 7.04 -7.12
CA VAL A 53 6.75 6.06 -6.03
C VAL A 53 6.09 6.54 -4.73
N PHE A 54 6.22 7.82 -4.41
CA PHE A 54 5.54 8.43 -3.28
C PHE A 54 4.01 8.48 -3.46
N ASN A 55 3.53 8.84 -4.66
CA ASN A 55 2.11 8.92 -4.96
C ASN A 55 1.43 7.55 -4.80
N VAL A 56 2.01 6.50 -5.39
CA VAL A 56 1.53 5.12 -5.25
C VAL A 56 1.55 4.65 -3.79
N PHE A 57 2.61 4.98 -3.03
CA PHE A 57 2.71 4.62 -1.62
C PHE A 57 1.52 5.17 -0.81
N VAL A 58 1.18 6.44 -0.99
CA VAL A 58 0.08 7.07 -0.25
C VAL A 58 -1.27 6.46 -0.64
N TRP A 59 -1.50 6.18 -1.93
CA TRP A 59 -2.72 5.48 -2.36
C TRP A 59 -2.81 4.06 -1.81
N LEU A 60 -1.70 3.32 -1.76
CA LEU A 60 -1.65 1.99 -1.14
C LEU A 60 -2.06 2.07 0.34
N GLN A 61 -1.66 3.10 1.08
CA GLN A 61 -2.09 3.28 2.48
C GLN A 61 -3.59 3.57 2.59
N VAL A 62 -4.13 4.42 1.71
CA VAL A 62 -5.58 4.72 1.66
C VAL A 62 -6.39 3.44 1.39
N PHE A 63 -5.98 2.66 0.39
CA PHE A 63 -6.66 1.41 0.05
C PHE A 63 -6.48 0.31 1.08
N ASN A 64 -5.34 0.29 1.77
CA ASN A 64 -5.12 -0.60 2.90
C ASN A 64 -6.07 -0.29 4.07
N PHE A 65 -6.23 0.99 4.39
CA PHE A 65 -7.15 1.44 5.44
C PHE A 65 -8.59 1.06 5.11
N LEU A 66 -9.01 1.23 3.84
CA LEU A 66 -10.29 0.76 3.34
C LEU A 66 -10.45 -0.76 3.52
N ASN A 67 -9.45 -1.55 3.10
CA ASN A 67 -9.46 -3.01 3.26
C ASN A 67 -9.58 -3.49 4.71
N ALA A 68 -8.95 -2.79 5.64
CA ALA A 68 -9.02 -3.08 7.07
C ALA A 68 -10.41 -2.80 7.66
N ARG A 69 -11.11 -1.77 7.16
CA ARG A 69 -12.49 -1.47 7.56
C ARG A 69 -13.48 -2.48 6.98
N LEU A 70 -13.30 -2.91 5.73
CA LEU A 70 -14.13 -3.93 5.07
C LEU A 70 -14.04 -5.32 5.72
N LEU A 71 -13.15 -5.53 6.70
CA LEU A 71 -13.03 -6.78 7.44
C LEU A 71 -14.14 -6.96 8.51
N ASN A 72 -14.86 -5.90 8.87
CA ASN A 72 -15.96 -6.00 9.83
C ASN A 72 -17.24 -6.47 9.13
N GLU A 73 -17.66 -7.68 9.48
CA GLU A 73 -18.61 -8.55 8.75
C GLU A 73 -20.10 -8.14 8.83
N ASN A 74 -20.46 -7.02 9.46
CA ASN A 74 -21.87 -6.75 9.81
C ASN A 74 -22.52 -5.53 9.15
N GLU A 75 -21.89 -4.84 8.20
CA GLU A 75 -22.56 -3.70 7.54
C GLU A 75 -22.40 -3.75 6.03
N HIS A 76 -23.55 -3.86 5.35
CA HIS A 76 -23.64 -3.73 3.91
C HIS A 76 -23.05 -2.38 3.46
N PHE A 77 -22.33 -2.39 2.33
CA PHE A 77 -21.63 -1.25 1.71
C PHE A 77 -22.46 0.05 1.58
N PHE A 78 -23.79 -0.03 1.72
CA PHE A 78 -24.73 1.06 1.51
C PHE A 78 -25.51 1.54 2.75
N ASP A 79 -25.56 0.80 3.85
CA ASP A 79 -26.42 1.19 4.99
C ASP A 79 -25.76 2.19 5.95
N ASN A 80 -24.42 2.28 5.98
CA ASN A 80 -23.71 3.06 7.00
C ASN A 80 -22.55 3.94 6.50
N TRP A 81 -22.65 4.45 5.26
CA TRP A 81 -21.68 5.43 4.73
C TRP A 81 -21.54 6.68 5.63
N ARG A 82 -22.54 6.95 6.48
CA ARG A 82 -22.60 8.10 7.39
C ARG A 82 -22.02 7.88 8.79
N ASP A 83 -21.69 6.65 9.19
CA ASP A 83 -21.20 6.37 10.56
C ASP A 83 -19.67 6.21 10.63
N SER A 84 -19.03 5.97 9.47
CA SER A 84 -17.58 6.05 9.31
C SER A 84 -17.10 7.45 8.86
N LYS A 85 -17.66 8.52 9.43
CA LYS A 85 -17.21 9.91 9.14
C LYS A 85 -15.69 10.05 9.28
N VAL A 86 -15.11 9.37 10.27
CA VAL A 86 -13.66 9.34 10.52
C VAL A 86 -12.89 8.78 9.32
N LEU A 87 -13.39 7.73 8.66
CA LEU A 87 -12.75 7.19 7.46
C LEU A 87 -12.80 8.19 6.31
N CYS A 88 -13.97 8.78 6.05
CA CYS A 88 -14.09 9.77 4.99
C CYS A 88 -13.19 10.98 5.26
N VAL A 89 -13.14 11.46 6.50
CA VAL A 89 -12.29 12.60 6.90
C VAL A 89 -10.81 12.27 6.71
N ILE A 90 -10.36 11.09 7.12
CA ILE A 90 -8.96 10.67 6.95
C ILE A 90 -8.62 10.50 5.46
N VAL A 91 -9.45 9.79 4.69
CA VAL A 91 -9.21 9.57 3.26
C VAL A 91 -9.23 10.88 2.48
N THR A 92 -10.21 11.75 2.73
CA THR A 92 -10.27 13.08 2.13
C THR A 92 -9.08 13.95 2.57
N GLY A 93 -8.70 13.91 3.85
CA GLY A 93 -7.54 14.64 4.36
C GLY A 93 -6.23 14.20 3.70
N ILE A 94 -6.02 12.89 3.55
CA ILE A 94 -4.87 12.33 2.84
C ILE A 94 -4.90 12.75 1.36
N ALA A 95 -6.05 12.63 0.68
CA ALA A 95 -6.17 13.01 -0.73
C ALA A 95 -5.87 14.51 -0.96
N VAL A 96 -6.41 15.40 -0.13
CA VAL A 96 -6.16 16.85 -0.22
C VAL A 96 -4.70 17.18 0.04
N LEU A 97 -4.12 16.62 1.11
CA LEU A 97 -2.70 16.81 1.42
C LEU A 97 -1.83 16.28 0.28
N GLN A 98 -2.22 15.17 -0.35
CA GLN A 98 -1.46 14.57 -1.44
C GLN A 98 -1.48 15.41 -2.70
N VAL A 99 -2.63 15.99 -3.03
CA VAL A 99 -2.75 16.97 -4.11
C VAL A 99 -1.85 18.19 -3.82
N PHE A 100 -1.87 18.69 -2.59
CA PHE A 100 -1.03 19.82 -2.18
C PHE A 100 0.47 19.49 -2.25
N ILE A 101 0.90 18.32 -1.77
CA ILE A 101 2.31 17.91 -1.82
C ILE A 101 2.77 17.72 -3.27
N VAL A 102 1.98 17.09 -4.14
CA VAL A 102 2.38 16.85 -5.54
C VAL A 102 2.39 18.14 -6.36
N GLN A 103 1.54 19.11 -6.05
CA GLN A 103 1.42 20.37 -6.80
C GLN A 103 2.29 21.50 -6.23
N CYS A 104 2.50 21.53 -4.92
CA CYS A 104 3.21 22.61 -4.21
C CYS A 104 4.52 22.15 -3.54
N GLY A 105 4.82 20.85 -3.49
CA GLY A 105 6.00 20.32 -2.81
C GLY A 105 7.33 20.63 -3.50
N GLY A 106 7.32 20.79 -4.83
CA GLY A 106 8.48 21.17 -5.65
C GLY A 106 9.80 20.53 -5.22
N LYS A 107 10.87 21.34 -5.18
CA LYS A 107 12.23 20.90 -4.77
C LYS A 107 12.35 20.46 -3.31
N PHE A 108 11.44 20.88 -2.42
CA PHE A 108 11.51 20.51 -0.99
C PHE A 108 11.18 19.05 -0.75
N MET A 109 10.30 18.47 -1.58
CA MET A 109 9.86 17.07 -1.49
C MET A 109 10.28 16.24 -2.72
N SER A 110 11.09 16.82 -3.63
CA SER A 110 11.41 16.24 -4.94
C SER A 110 10.16 15.77 -5.70
N THR A 111 9.10 16.58 -5.66
CA THR A 111 7.82 16.30 -6.29
C THR A 111 7.64 17.15 -7.53
N VAL A 112 7.24 16.51 -8.63
CA VAL A 112 6.86 17.17 -9.87
C VAL A 112 5.35 17.07 -10.07
N PRO A 113 4.71 18.06 -10.71
CA PRO A 113 3.29 17.98 -11.00
C PRO A 113 3.01 16.81 -11.97
N LEU A 114 2.34 15.77 -11.47
CA LEU A 114 1.95 14.61 -12.27
C LEU A 114 0.82 14.94 -13.24
N SER A 115 0.88 14.35 -14.44
CA SER A 115 -0.20 14.36 -15.41
C SER A 115 -1.40 13.54 -14.94
N PHE A 116 -2.61 13.89 -15.39
CA PHE A 116 -3.85 13.18 -15.05
C PHE A 116 -3.76 11.67 -15.34
N SER A 117 -3.14 11.26 -16.45
CA SER A 117 -2.96 9.84 -16.80
C SER A 117 -2.07 9.10 -15.78
N GLN A 118 -1.05 9.77 -15.24
CA GLN A 118 -0.17 9.19 -14.21
C GLN A 118 -0.90 9.07 -12.87
N TRP A 119 -1.74 10.05 -12.52
CA TRP A 119 -2.62 9.97 -11.36
C TRP A 119 -3.54 8.76 -11.43
N VAL A 120 -4.22 8.56 -12.57
CA VAL A 120 -5.12 7.42 -12.77
C VAL A 120 -4.36 6.08 -12.67
N LEU A 121 -3.16 5.99 -13.25
CA LEU A 121 -2.32 4.79 -13.13
C LEU A 121 -1.90 4.53 -11.66
N CYS A 122 -1.53 5.56 -10.91
CA CYS A 122 -1.16 5.41 -9.50
C CYS A 122 -2.35 4.89 -8.67
N ILE A 123 -3.53 5.44 -8.91
CA ILE A 123 -4.78 5.00 -8.26
C ILE A 123 -5.11 3.56 -8.66
N LEU A 124 -4.94 3.20 -9.94
CA LEU A 124 -5.20 1.85 -10.44
C LEU A 124 -4.25 0.83 -9.80
N ILE A 125 -2.95 1.14 -9.71
CA ILE A 125 -1.98 0.28 -9.02
C ILE A 125 -2.35 0.15 -7.54
N GLY A 126 -2.71 1.25 -6.88
CA GLY A 126 -3.17 1.22 -5.49
C GLY A 126 -4.40 0.34 -5.28
N SER A 127 -5.36 0.38 -6.22
CA SER A 127 -6.61 -0.39 -6.17
C SER A 127 -6.39 -1.90 -6.19
N LEU A 128 -5.25 -2.37 -6.75
CA LEU A 128 -4.86 -3.78 -6.69
C LEU A 128 -4.76 -4.29 -5.25
N SER A 129 -4.44 -3.42 -4.30
CA SER A 129 -4.43 -3.77 -2.88
C SER A 129 -5.81 -4.21 -2.39
N LEU A 130 -6.89 -3.55 -2.84
CA LEU A 130 -8.27 -3.96 -2.55
C LEU A 130 -8.58 -5.33 -3.15
N ALA A 131 -8.17 -5.55 -4.39
CA ALA A 131 -8.36 -6.83 -5.09
C ALA A 131 -7.63 -7.99 -4.39
N VAL A 132 -6.38 -7.77 -3.94
CA VAL A 132 -5.61 -8.76 -3.17
C VAL A 132 -6.27 -9.03 -1.81
N GLY A 133 -6.75 -7.98 -1.12
CA GLY A 133 -7.51 -8.11 0.11
C GLY A 133 -8.76 -8.98 -0.08
N ALA A 134 -9.58 -8.69 -1.09
CA ALA A 134 -10.77 -9.48 -1.43
C ALA A 134 -10.44 -10.91 -1.86
N GLY A 135 -9.44 -11.10 -2.71
CA GLY A 135 -8.99 -12.41 -3.19
C GLY A 135 -8.45 -13.30 -2.06
N SER A 136 -7.69 -12.72 -1.11
CA SER A 136 -7.23 -13.45 0.06
C SER A 136 -8.40 -13.96 0.91
N ARG A 137 -9.43 -13.12 1.15
CA ARG A 137 -10.66 -13.51 1.87
C ARG A 137 -11.42 -14.61 1.14
N TRP A 138 -11.57 -14.49 -0.18
CA TRP A 138 -12.22 -15.51 -1.01
C TRP A 138 -11.49 -16.84 -0.96
N TYR A 139 -10.15 -16.83 -1.04
CA TYR A 139 -9.33 -18.04 -0.90
C TYR A 139 -9.51 -18.70 0.48
N TYR A 140 -9.57 -17.92 1.56
CA TYR A 140 -9.89 -18.44 2.90
C TYR A 140 -11.28 -19.04 3.01
N TRP A 141 -12.28 -18.37 2.43
CA TRP A 141 -13.65 -18.84 2.45
C TRP A 141 -13.83 -20.12 1.61
N GLY A 142 -13.15 -20.19 0.47
CA GLY A 142 -13.14 -21.37 -0.40
C GLY A 142 -12.51 -22.59 0.26
N LYS A 143 -11.45 -22.41 1.06
CA LYS A 143 -10.79 -23.50 1.79
C LYS A 143 -11.49 -23.87 3.11
N GLY A 144 -12.35 -22.99 3.63
CA GLY A 144 -13.04 -23.13 4.92
C GLY A 144 -14.40 -23.86 4.90
N ARG A 145 -14.89 -24.31 3.74
CA ARG A 145 -16.16 -25.07 3.65
C ARG A 145 -16.04 -26.57 3.95
N GLY A 146 -14.83 -27.10 4.14
CA GLY A 146 -14.61 -28.50 4.49
C GLY A 146 -13.66 -28.65 5.68
N GLY A 147 -14.21 -28.74 6.89
CA GLY A 147 -13.48 -29.23 8.07
C GLY A 147 -13.05 -28.15 9.08
N ASN A 148 -13.79 -28.12 10.19
CA ASN A 148 -13.40 -27.70 11.53
C ASN A 148 -12.73 -26.33 11.72
N ARG A 149 -13.45 -25.46 12.46
CA ARG A 149 -12.94 -24.23 13.09
C ARG A 149 -11.90 -24.49 14.19
N LEU A 150 -10.82 -25.22 13.93
CA LEU A 150 -9.70 -25.36 14.86
C LEU A 150 -8.38 -25.31 14.10
N GLY A 151 -7.70 -24.18 14.23
CA GLY A 151 -6.41 -23.95 13.62
C GLY A 151 -6.15 -22.48 13.38
N CYS A 152 -6.60 -21.64 14.32
CA CYS A 152 -6.09 -20.29 14.48
C CYS A 152 -4.57 -20.41 14.61
N PHE A 153 -3.89 -20.24 13.48
CA PHE A 153 -2.46 -20.25 13.27
C PHE A 153 -1.65 -20.23 14.58
N THR A 154 -1.40 -19.17 15.31
CA THR A 154 -0.61 -19.22 16.57
C THR A 154 0.73 -20.02 16.55
N PRO A 155 1.52 -20.20 15.47
CA PRO A 155 2.84 -20.81 15.67
C PRO A 155 3.81 -19.81 16.32
N VAL A 156 3.72 -18.51 16.01
CA VAL A 156 4.72 -17.51 16.43
C VAL A 156 4.60 -17.17 17.92
N PHE A 157 3.39 -16.93 18.42
CA PHE A 157 3.19 -16.58 19.84
C PHE A 157 3.49 -17.77 20.77
N HIS A 158 3.18 -18.99 20.31
CA HIS A 158 3.44 -20.21 21.07
C HIS A 158 4.93 -20.60 21.06
N LEU A 159 5.66 -20.25 20.00
CA LEU A 159 7.13 -20.41 19.93
C LEU A 159 7.85 -19.41 20.85
N VAL A 160 7.43 -18.14 20.85
CA VAL A 160 7.99 -17.10 21.74
C VAL A 160 7.67 -17.38 23.21
N ALA A 161 6.44 -17.83 23.52
CA ALA A 161 6.07 -18.22 24.88
C ALA A 161 6.82 -19.45 25.40
N ARG A 162 7.31 -20.34 24.51
CA ARG A 162 8.18 -21.47 24.87
C ARG A 162 9.65 -21.08 25.06
N LEU A 163 10.08 -19.94 24.53
CA LEU A 163 11.46 -19.45 24.64
C LEU A 163 11.69 -18.54 25.85
N LEU A 164 10.64 -18.11 26.54
CA LEU A 164 10.80 -17.34 27.77
C LEU A 164 11.06 -18.27 28.96
N PRO A 165 12.22 -18.16 29.64
CA PRO A 165 12.49 -18.92 30.85
C PRO A 165 11.49 -18.48 31.94
N LYS A 166 10.79 -19.45 32.54
CA LYS A 166 9.94 -19.19 33.70
C LYS A 166 10.80 -18.65 34.83
N VAL A 167 10.75 -17.34 35.06
CA VAL A 167 11.24 -16.71 36.30
C VAL A 167 10.34 -17.23 37.41
N LYS A 168 10.88 -18.14 38.22
CA LYS A 168 10.26 -18.64 39.45
C LYS A 168 10.45 -17.54 40.49
N HIS A 169 9.37 -16.88 40.89
CA HIS A 169 9.33 -16.10 42.12
C HIS A 169 9.24 -17.03 43.33
#